data_AF-A0A0K8VTE9-F1
#
_entry.id   AF-A0A0K8VTE9-F1
#
_cell.length_a   1.000
_cell.length_b   1.000
_cell.length_c   1.000
_cell.angle_alpha   90.00
_cell.angle_beta   90.00
_cell.angle_gamma   90.00
#
_symmetry.space_group_name_H-M   'P 1'
#
loop_
_entity.id
_entity.type
_entity.pdbx_description
1 polymer ?
#
loop_
_entity_poly.entity_id
_entity_poly.type
_entity_poly.pdbx_seq_one_letter_code
_entity_poly.pdbx_strand_id
1 'polypeptide(L)'
;MLLVPMFSTRKEALGSMGNDAPLACLSAFQPLPYEYFKQLFAQVTNPPIDPFREKVVMSMQCPIGPEANLLQPSNQQVHRIWLPNPILSIPDINLLKRNSHRGWKTKVLDITFRFEDGIKGYIDCIDDICRQGYRAASSGYQLIVISDRNAGHGKVPVSALLALGALHHYLI
;
A
#
# COMPACT_ATOMS: atom_id res chain seq x y z
N MET A 1 -9.23 21.31 1.36
CA MET A 1 -8.50 21.81 2.55
C MET A 1 -7.21 21.04 2.84
N LEU A 2 -7.16 19.71 2.70
CA LEU A 2 -5.96 18.93 3.06
C LEU A 2 -4.83 18.96 2.02
N LEU A 3 -5.14 18.83 0.72
CA LEU A 3 -4.11 18.69 -0.33
C LEU A 3 -3.37 20.00 -0.67
N VAL A 4 -4.06 21.14 -0.64
CA VAL A 4 -3.47 22.43 -1.05
C VAL A 4 -2.29 22.84 -0.16
N PRO A 5 -2.38 22.79 1.19
CA PRO A 5 -1.23 23.05 2.05
C PRO A 5 -0.04 22.12 1.78
N MET A 6 -0.28 20.83 1.55
CA MET A 6 0.78 19.87 1.23
C MET A 6 1.55 20.26 -0.04
N PHE A 7 0.86 20.79 -1.05
CA PHE A 7 1.50 21.27 -2.26
C PHE A 7 2.24 22.59 -2.05
N SER A 8 1.60 23.57 -1.41
CA SER A 8 2.14 24.94 -1.30
C SER A 8 3.26 25.07 -0.25
N THR A 9 3.13 24.41 0.90
CA THR A 9 4.06 24.57 2.03
C THR A 9 4.92 23.32 2.27
N ARG A 10 4.64 22.21 1.57
CA ARG A 10 5.29 20.90 1.78
C ARG A 10 5.13 20.36 3.20
N LYS A 11 4.07 20.77 3.87
CA LYS A 11 3.69 20.30 5.21
C LYS A 11 2.25 19.80 5.18
N GLU A 12 1.94 18.86 6.05
CA GLU A 12 0.55 18.46 6.28
C GLU A 12 -0.29 19.65 6.77
N ALA A 13 -1.60 19.55 6.56
CA ALA A 13 -2.52 20.58 7.02
C ALA A 13 -2.59 20.57 8.56
N LEU A 14 -2.36 21.74 9.18
CA LEU A 14 -2.55 21.92 10.61
C LEU A 14 -3.98 22.35 10.90
N GLY A 15 -4.57 21.77 11.94
CA GLY A 15 -5.88 22.13 12.48
C GLY A 15 -5.81 22.30 13.99
N SER A 16 -6.94 22.69 14.59
CA SER A 16 -7.11 22.82 16.03
C SER A 16 -8.44 22.22 16.47
N MET A 17 -8.66 22.13 17.79
CA MET A 17 -9.80 21.48 18.44
C MET A 17 -9.80 19.95 18.31
N GLY A 18 -10.67 19.30 19.10
CA GLY A 18 -10.91 17.86 19.03
C GLY A 18 -11.71 17.47 17.79
N ASN A 19 -11.73 16.18 17.49
CA ASN A 19 -12.61 15.64 16.45
C ASN A 19 -13.96 15.23 17.08
N ASP A 20 -14.96 16.10 16.92
CA ASP A 20 -16.32 15.87 17.41
C ASP A 20 -17.19 15.06 16.42
N ALA A 21 -16.62 14.58 15.30
CA ALA A 21 -17.33 13.72 14.37
C ALA A 21 -17.63 12.35 15.01
N PRO A 22 -18.76 11.71 14.65
CA PRO A 22 -19.05 10.36 15.12
C PRO A 22 -17.95 9.38 14.67
N LEU A 23 -17.76 8.32 15.44
CA LEU A 23 -16.92 7.19 15.01
C LEU A 23 -17.38 6.69 13.65
N ALA A 24 -16.45 6.19 12.83
CA ALA A 24 -16.75 5.76 11.47
C ALA A 24 -17.93 4.77 11.40
N CYS A 25 -18.01 3.83 12.34
CA CYS A 25 -19.11 2.86 12.46
C CYS A 25 -20.47 3.45 12.86
N LEU A 26 -20.51 4.67 13.40
CA LEU A 26 -21.71 5.39 13.81
C LEU A 26 -22.05 6.56 12.86
N SER A 27 -21.21 6.78 11.85
CA SER A 27 -21.39 7.89 10.91
C SER A 27 -22.61 7.66 10.02
N ALA A 28 -23.42 8.70 9.84
CA ALA A 28 -24.49 8.71 8.84
C ALA A 28 -23.96 8.90 7.40
N PHE A 29 -22.66 9.17 7.25
CA PHE A 29 -21.98 9.31 5.95
C PHE A 29 -21.30 7.99 5.54
N GLN A 30 -20.60 8.02 4.40
CA GLN A 30 -19.84 6.88 3.87
C GLN A 30 -18.32 7.07 4.14
N PRO A 31 -17.84 6.84 5.37
CA PRO A 31 -16.41 6.98 5.67
C PRO A 31 -15.59 5.94 4.90
N LEU A 32 -14.39 6.33 4.48
CA LEU A 32 -13.46 5.42 3.84
C LEU A 32 -12.97 4.36 4.84
N PRO A 33 -12.58 3.15 4.38
CA PRO A 33 -12.05 2.10 5.26
C PRO A 33 -10.88 2.56 6.14
N TYR A 34 -10.06 3.51 5.67
CA TYR A 34 -8.96 4.09 6.44
C TYR A 34 -9.40 4.69 7.79
N GLU A 35 -10.62 5.23 7.89
CA GLU A 35 -11.13 5.87 9.12
C GLU A 35 -11.42 4.87 10.25
N TYR A 36 -11.56 3.59 9.93
CA TYR A 36 -11.78 2.52 10.89
C TYR A 36 -10.47 2.08 11.57
N PHE A 37 -9.32 2.39 10.97
CA PHE A 37 -8.00 2.06 11.53
C PHE A 37 -7.49 3.25 12.34
N LYS A 38 -7.14 3.02 13.61
CA LYS A 38 -6.56 4.05 14.48
C LYS A 38 -5.08 3.78 14.68
N GLN A 39 -4.28 4.83 14.54
CA GLN A 39 -2.83 4.74 14.74
C GLN A 39 -2.57 4.44 16.22
N LEU A 40 -1.86 3.34 16.46
CA LEU A 40 -1.36 3.04 17.79
C LEU A 40 -0.18 3.96 18.09
N PHE A 41 -0.05 4.33 19.36
CA PHE A 41 1.07 5.12 19.84
C PHE A 41 1.56 4.56 21.17
N ALA A 42 2.85 4.74 21.42
CA ALA A 42 3.48 4.25 22.62
C ALA A 42 3.17 5.17 23.81
N GLN A 43 2.88 4.55 24.96
CA GLN A 43 2.71 5.24 26.23
C GLN A 43 3.41 4.43 27.32
N VAL A 44 4.21 5.09 28.16
CA VAL A 44 4.89 4.53 29.35
C VAL A 44 5.93 3.45 29.05
N THR A 45 5.56 2.36 28.38
CA THR A 45 6.40 1.17 28.15
C THR A 45 7.59 1.44 27.25
N ASN A 46 7.44 2.33 26.28
CA ASN A 46 8.49 2.74 25.36
C ASN A 46 8.25 4.21 24.93
N PRO A 47 9.30 5.05 24.88
CA PRO A 47 9.16 6.45 24.50
C PRO A 47 8.96 6.62 22.98
N PRO A 48 8.15 7.60 22.52
CA PRO A 48 8.13 8.00 21.11
C PRO A 48 9.43 8.72 20.71
N ILE A 49 9.81 8.63 19.44
CA ILE A 49 10.99 9.30 18.85
C ILE A 49 10.56 10.63 18.24
N ASP A 50 11.37 11.69 18.39
CA ASP A 50 11.13 12.99 17.74
C ASP A 50 11.51 12.92 16.24
N PRO A 51 10.54 12.99 15.30
CA PRO A 51 10.82 12.80 13.88
C PRO A 51 11.60 13.96 13.22
N PHE A 52 11.76 15.09 13.91
CA PHE A 52 12.51 16.25 13.42
C PHE A 52 13.90 16.32 14.05
N ARG A 53 13.99 16.24 15.39
CA ARG A 53 15.26 16.36 16.12
C ARG A 53 16.11 15.09 16.02
N GLU A 54 15.48 13.92 15.95
CA GLU A 54 16.15 12.62 15.90
C GLU A 54 16.05 11.98 14.51
N LYS A 55 15.84 12.78 13.46
CA LYS A 55 15.69 12.29 12.09
C LYS A 55 16.85 11.40 11.61
N VAL A 56 18.07 11.63 12.11
CA VAL A 56 19.27 10.88 11.72
C VAL A 56 19.22 9.39 12.08
N VAL A 57 18.43 9.00 13.09
CA VAL A 57 18.26 7.59 13.48
C VAL A 57 17.04 6.93 12.82
N MET A 58 16.29 7.66 12.01
CA MET A 58 15.11 7.17 11.29
C MET A 58 15.42 6.96 9.81
N SER A 59 14.77 5.98 9.18
CA SER A 59 14.89 5.73 7.74
C SER A 59 13.54 5.37 7.14
N MET A 60 13.31 5.85 5.93
CA MET A 60 12.16 5.49 5.09
C MET A 60 12.58 4.56 3.95
N GLN A 61 13.82 4.07 3.96
CA GLN A 61 14.32 3.20 2.91
C GLN A 61 13.52 1.91 2.84
N CYS A 62 13.12 1.53 1.63
CA CYS A 62 12.26 0.39 1.37
C CYS A 62 12.93 -0.51 0.32
N PRO A 63 13.70 -1.52 0.72
CA PRO A 63 14.20 -2.50 -0.23
C PRO A 63 13.03 -3.37 -0.72
N ILE A 64 12.86 -3.48 -2.04
CA ILE A 64 11.82 -4.31 -2.66
C ILE A 64 12.42 -5.41 -3.54
N GLY A 65 11.68 -6.50 -3.69
CA GLY A 65 12.12 -7.70 -4.40
C GLY A 65 12.40 -8.89 -3.46
N PRO A 66 12.82 -10.04 -4.02
CA PRO A 66 12.94 -11.31 -3.30
C PRO A 66 13.98 -11.23 -2.19
N GLU A 67 13.67 -11.90 -1.09
CA GLU A 67 14.56 -12.05 0.06
C GLU A 67 15.30 -13.39 -0.04
N ALA A 68 16.62 -13.34 0.07
CA ALA A 68 17.45 -14.54 0.08
C ALA A 68 17.51 -15.15 1.49
N ASN A 69 18.04 -16.37 1.60
CA ASN A 69 18.20 -17.05 2.87
C ASN A 69 19.05 -16.20 3.84
N LEU A 70 18.48 -15.87 5.00
CA LEU A 70 19.14 -15.07 6.03
C LEU A 70 20.33 -15.82 6.68
N LEU A 71 20.27 -17.15 6.76
CA LEU A 71 21.27 -17.97 7.44
C LEU A 71 22.53 -18.22 6.59
N GLN A 72 22.51 -17.86 5.31
CA GLN A 72 23.62 -18.08 4.38
C GLN A 72 24.09 -16.77 3.78
N PRO A 73 25.31 -16.29 4.12
CA PRO A 73 25.90 -15.11 3.50
C PRO A 73 26.01 -15.31 1.99
N SER A 74 25.38 -14.43 1.21
CA SER A 74 25.33 -14.55 -0.25
C SER A 74 25.17 -13.19 -0.92
N ASN A 75 25.76 -13.02 -2.10
CA ASN A 75 25.58 -11.82 -2.93
C ASN A 75 24.10 -11.61 -3.34
N GLN A 76 23.27 -12.65 -3.28
CA GLN A 76 21.84 -12.56 -3.55
C GLN A 76 21.13 -11.63 -2.57
N GLN A 77 21.65 -11.46 -1.35
CA GLN A 77 21.05 -10.60 -0.32
C GLN A 77 21.08 -9.11 -0.72
N VAL A 78 21.95 -8.70 -1.63
CA VAL A 78 22.09 -7.30 -2.11
C VAL A 78 21.44 -7.06 -3.48
N HIS A 79 20.62 -7.99 -3.98
CA HIS A 79 19.98 -7.85 -5.29
C HIS A 79 18.65 -7.08 -5.28
N ARG A 80 18.20 -6.57 -4.12
CA ARG A 80 16.94 -5.82 -3.96
C ARG A 80 17.00 -4.45 -4.63
N ILE A 81 15.87 -3.98 -5.16
CA ILE A 81 15.74 -2.60 -5.63
C ILE A 81 15.60 -1.72 -4.39
N TRP A 82 16.55 -0.81 -4.19
CA TRP A 82 16.60 0.03 -3.01
C TRP A 82 15.85 1.33 -3.23
N LEU A 83 14.66 1.47 -2.63
CA LEU A 83 13.89 2.71 -2.70
C LEU A 83 14.27 3.63 -1.53
N PRO A 84 14.53 4.93 -1.77
CA PRO A 84 14.83 5.86 -0.68
C PRO A 84 13.61 6.18 0.20
N ASN A 85 12.41 6.02 -0.35
CA ASN A 85 11.14 6.24 0.33
C ASN A 85 10.03 5.38 -0.31
N PRO A 86 8.92 5.07 0.39
CA PRO A 86 7.84 4.22 -0.14
C PRO A 86 6.89 4.95 -1.10
N ILE A 87 7.06 6.27 -1.30
CA ILE A 87 6.19 7.08 -2.16
C ILE A 87 6.83 7.20 -3.54
N LEU A 88 6.15 6.67 -4.54
CA LEU A 88 6.67 6.62 -5.90
C LEU A 88 5.95 7.63 -6.80
N SER A 89 6.72 8.26 -7.69
CA SER A 89 6.13 9.08 -8.75
C SER A 89 5.47 8.20 -9.82
N ILE A 90 4.61 8.80 -10.64
CA ILE A 90 3.97 8.08 -11.76
C ILE A 90 5.02 7.50 -12.74
N PRO A 91 6.09 8.22 -13.12
CA PRO A 91 7.19 7.64 -13.89
C PRO A 91 7.84 6.43 -13.22
N ASP A 92 8.13 6.51 -11.92
CA ASP A 92 8.82 5.44 -11.19
C ASP A 92 7.98 4.16 -11.13
N ILE A 93 6.68 4.27 -10.85
CA ILE A 93 5.81 3.09 -10.84
C ILE A 93 5.64 2.51 -12.25
N ASN A 94 5.63 3.34 -13.29
CA ASN A 94 5.58 2.86 -14.68
C ASN A 94 6.87 2.10 -15.06
N LEU A 95 8.02 2.54 -14.55
CA LEU A 95 9.29 1.82 -14.68
C LEU A 95 9.20 0.47 -13.98
N LEU A 96 8.72 0.41 -12.75
CA LEU A 96 8.55 -0.85 -12.00
C LEU A 96 7.58 -1.82 -12.67
N LYS A 97 6.49 -1.31 -13.27
CA LYS A 97 5.54 -2.14 -14.05
C LYS A 97 6.17 -2.79 -15.27
N ARG A 98 7.18 -2.15 -15.87
CA ARG A 98 7.93 -2.63 -17.03
C ARG A 98 9.34 -3.11 -16.67
N ASN A 99 9.54 -3.46 -15.40
CA ASN A 99 10.85 -3.82 -14.88
C ASN A 99 11.40 -5.04 -15.64
N SER A 100 12.66 -4.94 -16.05
CA SER A 100 13.46 -6.04 -16.60
C SER A 100 14.76 -6.25 -15.81
N HIS A 101 14.93 -5.55 -14.68
CA HIS A 101 16.10 -5.65 -13.83
C HIS A 101 16.31 -7.10 -13.40
N ARG A 102 17.47 -7.68 -13.75
CA ARG A 102 17.85 -9.07 -13.42
C ARG A 102 16.84 -10.13 -13.92
N GLY A 103 16.13 -9.83 -15.02
CA GLY A 103 15.10 -10.71 -15.57
C GLY A 103 13.84 -10.80 -14.70
N TRP A 104 13.69 -9.90 -13.71
CA TRP A 104 12.50 -9.88 -12.87
C TRP A 104 11.27 -9.49 -13.65
N LYS A 105 10.14 -10.01 -13.20
CA LYS A 105 8.84 -9.75 -13.80
C LYS A 105 7.92 -9.11 -12.78
N THR A 106 7.12 -8.16 -13.26
CA THR A 106 6.09 -7.49 -12.48
C THR A 106 4.71 -7.90 -12.97
N LYS A 107 3.84 -8.33 -12.05
CA LYS A 107 2.43 -8.59 -12.35
C LYS A 107 1.61 -7.40 -11.87
N VAL A 108 0.82 -6.82 -12.77
CA VAL A 108 -0.20 -5.84 -12.40
C VAL A 108 -1.52 -6.56 -12.15
N LEU A 109 -2.11 -6.36 -10.98
CA LEU A 109 -3.43 -6.87 -10.59
C LEU A 109 -4.42 -5.72 -10.63
N ASP A 110 -5.49 -5.89 -11.41
CA ASP A 110 -6.62 -4.96 -11.46
C ASP A 110 -7.49 -5.19 -10.22
N ILE A 111 -7.66 -4.15 -9.40
CA ILE A 111 -8.50 -4.22 -8.20
C ILE A 111 -9.88 -3.59 -8.43
N THR A 112 -10.41 -3.74 -9.64
CA THR A 112 -11.74 -3.24 -10.01
C THR A 112 -12.68 -4.37 -10.40
N PHE A 113 -13.95 -4.21 -10.07
CA PHE A 113 -15.04 -5.13 -10.39
C PHE A 113 -16.18 -4.40 -11.09
N ARG A 114 -17.08 -5.12 -11.76
CA ARG A 114 -18.18 -4.48 -12.48
C ARG A 114 -19.22 -4.01 -11.47
N PHE A 115 -19.75 -2.81 -11.69
CA PHE A 115 -20.81 -2.23 -10.85
C PHE A 115 -22.04 -3.16 -10.75
N GLU A 116 -22.40 -3.81 -11.87
CA GLU A 116 -23.53 -4.73 -11.97
C GLU A 116 -23.41 -5.98 -11.08
N ASP A 117 -22.18 -6.37 -10.72
CA ASP A 117 -21.93 -7.55 -9.88
C ASP A 117 -22.22 -7.27 -8.39
N GLY A 118 -22.43 -6.00 -8.01
CA GLY A 118 -22.85 -5.58 -6.67
C GLY A 118 -21.89 -6.02 -5.56
N ILE A 119 -22.43 -6.31 -4.38
CA ILE A 119 -21.66 -6.74 -3.20
C ILE A 119 -20.91 -8.04 -3.47
N LYS A 120 -21.53 -8.97 -4.21
CA LYS A 120 -20.89 -10.24 -4.55
C LYS A 120 -19.64 -10.00 -5.39
N GLY A 121 -19.72 -9.12 -6.39
CA GLY A 121 -18.57 -8.70 -7.19
C GLY A 121 -17.42 -8.12 -6.37
N TYR A 122 -17.73 -7.40 -5.29
CA TYR A 122 -16.71 -6.87 -4.38
C TYR A 122 -15.91 -7.99 -3.68
N ILE A 123 -16.62 -8.98 -3.11
CA ILE A 123 -15.99 -10.11 -2.41
C ILE A 123 -15.24 -10.99 -3.41
N ASP A 124 -15.87 -11.33 -4.53
CA ASP A 124 -15.27 -12.15 -5.59
C ASP A 124 -13.99 -11.50 -6.15
N CYS A 125 -13.95 -10.17 -6.25
CA CYS A 125 -12.78 -9.42 -6.68
C CYS A 125 -11.61 -9.57 -5.70
N ILE A 126 -11.86 -9.47 -4.39
CA ILE A 126 -10.81 -9.67 -3.37
C ILE A 126 -10.26 -11.10 -3.46
N ASP A 127 -11.13 -12.10 -3.53
CA ASP A 127 -10.72 -13.51 -3.64
C ASP A 127 -9.97 -13.79 -4.94
N ASP A 128 -10.35 -13.14 -6.04
CA ASP A 128 -9.65 -13.25 -7.32
C ASP A 128 -8.28 -12.58 -7.28
N ILE A 129 -8.13 -11.40 -6.66
CA ILE A 129 -6.83 -10.73 -6.48
C ILE A 129 -5.88 -11.64 -5.69
N CYS A 130 -6.35 -12.26 -4.60
CA CYS A 130 -5.56 -13.21 -3.80
C CYS A 130 -5.08 -14.40 -4.65
N ARG A 131 -5.99 -15.05 -5.39
CA ARG A 131 -5.67 -16.19 -6.28
C ARG A 131 -4.72 -15.78 -7.41
N GLN A 132 -4.93 -14.63 -8.03
CA GLN A 132 -4.06 -14.11 -9.08
C GLN A 132 -2.66 -13.78 -8.54
N GLY A 133 -2.58 -13.17 -7.36
CA GLY A 133 -1.32 -12.85 -6.70
C GLY A 133 -0.51 -14.09 -6.35
N TYR A 134 -1.16 -15.12 -5.79
CA TYR A 134 -0.54 -16.41 -5.54
C TYR A 134 -0.03 -17.06 -6.84
N ARG A 135 -0.88 -17.14 -7.87
CA ARG A 135 -0.47 -17.67 -9.19
C ARG A 135 0.72 -16.92 -9.77
N ALA A 136 0.76 -15.60 -9.63
CA ALA A 136 1.88 -14.78 -10.08
C ALA A 136 3.16 -15.11 -9.31
N ALA A 137 3.10 -15.18 -7.98
CA ALA A 137 4.23 -15.56 -7.15
C ALA A 137 4.75 -16.97 -7.51
N SER A 138 3.86 -17.96 -7.61
CA SER A 138 4.21 -19.33 -8.01
C SER A 138 4.78 -19.42 -9.43
N SER A 139 4.38 -18.51 -10.33
CA SER A 139 4.90 -18.42 -11.71
C SER A 139 6.22 -17.64 -11.81
N GLY A 140 6.83 -17.28 -10.68
CA GLY A 140 8.13 -16.62 -10.65
C GLY A 140 8.08 -15.12 -10.94
N TYR A 141 6.98 -14.43 -10.61
CA TYR A 141 6.95 -12.97 -10.59
C TYR A 141 7.50 -12.45 -9.26
N GLN A 142 8.47 -11.55 -9.31
CA GLN A 142 9.13 -10.98 -8.12
C GLN A 142 8.38 -9.78 -7.55
N LEU A 143 7.65 -9.05 -8.40
CA LEU A 143 6.93 -7.85 -8.03
C LEU A 143 5.46 -7.99 -8.39
N ILE A 144 4.59 -7.55 -7.48
CA ILE A 144 3.15 -7.44 -7.68
C ILE A 144 2.75 -5.98 -7.47
N VAL A 145 1.99 -5.44 -8.42
CA VAL A 145 1.42 -4.09 -8.34
C VAL A 145 -0.09 -4.21 -8.38
N ILE A 146 -0.75 -3.90 -7.28
CA ILE A 146 -2.21 -3.73 -7.25
C ILE A 146 -2.57 -2.34 -7.81
N SER A 147 -3.61 -2.26 -8.65
CA SER A 147 -3.96 -1.01 -9.33
C SER A 147 -5.46 -0.86 -9.53
N ASP A 148 -5.98 0.29 -9.14
CA ASP A 148 -7.37 0.72 -9.29
C ASP A 148 -7.59 1.61 -10.52
N ARG A 149 -6.56 1.78 -11.38
CA ARG A 149 -6.59 2.71 -12.52
C ARG A 149 -7.64 2.40 -13.59
N ASN A 150 -8.22 1.20 -13.56
CA ASN A 150 -9.31 0.80 -14.45
C ASN A 150 -10.69 1.18 -13.89
N ALA A 151 -10.76 1.89 -12.76
CA ALA A 151 -12.00 2.43 -12.23
C ALA A 151 -12.59 3.45 -13.19
N GLY A 152 -13.91 3.39 -13.40
CA GLY A 152 -14.58 4.22 -14.38
C GLY A 152 -16.04 3.84 -14.57
N HIS A 153 -16.61 4.20 -15.72
CA HIS A 153 -18.01 3.88 -16.00
C HIS A 153 -18.22 2.36 -16.04
N GLY A 154 -19.07 1.85 -15.15
CA GLY A 154 -19.36 0.41 -15.02
C GLY A 154 -18.32 -0.40 -14.23
N LYS A 155 -17.21 0.19 -13.77
CA LYS A 155 -16.19 -0.48 -12.94
C LYS A 155 -15.89 0.29 -11.65
N VAL A 156 -16.00 -0.39 -10.52
CA VAL A 156 -15.76 0.18 -9.19
C VAL A 156 -14.50 -0.44 -8.59
N PRO A 157 -13.61 0.34 -7.96
CA PRO A 157 -12.46 -0.22 -7.27
C PRO A 157 -12.85 -0.81 -5.92
N VAL A 158 -12.25 -1.94 -5.55
CA VAL A 158 -12.19 -2.35 -4.14
C VAL A 158 -11.22 -1.42 -3.40
N SER A 159 -11.35 -1.34 -2.08
CA SER A 159 -10.43 -0.53 -1.28
C SER A 159 -9.01 -1.08 -1.40
N ALA A 160 -8.04 -0.23 -1.78
CA ALA A 160 -6.64 -0.62 -1.86
C ALA A 160 -6.10 -1.15 -0.52
N LEU A 161 -6.60 -0.64 0.61
CA LEU A 161 -6.25 -1.12 1.94
C LEU A 161 -6.68 -2.59 2.14
N LEU A 162 -7.93 -2.89 1.80
CA LEU A 162 -8.49 -4.24 1.97
C LEU A 162 -7.88 -5.22 0.97
N ALA A 163 -7.72 -4.81 -0.30
CA ALA A 163 -7.07 -5.62 -1.33
C ALA A 163 -5.62 -5.95 -0.97
N LEU A 164 -4.84 -4.96 -0.51
CA LEU A 164 -3.46 -5.16 -0.07
C LEU A 164 -3.39 -6.07 1.15
N GLY A 165 -4.21 -5.82 2.17
CA GLY A 165 -4.23 -6.61 3.40
C GLY A 165 -4.59 -8.07 3.13
N ALA A 166 -5.65 -8.32 2.35
CA ALA A 166 -6.08 -9.66 1.98
C ALA A 166 -4.99 -10.39 1.18
N LEU A 167 -4.42 -9.74 0.15
CA LEU A 167 -3.36 -10.34 -0.65
C LEU A 167 -2.10 -10.62 0.19
N HIS A 168 -1.69 -9.70 1.05
CA HIS A 168 -0.54 -9.87 1.92
C HIS A 168 -0.71 -11.08 2.84
N HIS A 169 -1.83 -11.17 3.56
CA HIS A 169 -2.12 -12.29 4.44
C HIS A 169 -2.28 -13.62 3.70
N TYR A 170 -2.79 -13.60 2.46
CA TYR A 170 -2.90 -14.81 1.64
C TYR A 170 -1.55 -15.35 1.16
N LEU A 171 -0.53 -14.49 1.04
CA LEU A 171 0.82 -14.87 0.58
C LEU A 171 1.77 -15.27 1.71
N ILE A 172 1.41 -15.02 2.97
CA ILE A 172 2.12 -15.49 4.17
C ILE A 172 1.75 -16.94 4.45
#